data_AF-A0A6P1GE12-F1
#
_entry.id   AF-A0A6P1GE12-F1
#
_cell.length_a   1.000
_cell.length_b   1.000
_cell.length_c   1.000
_cell.angle_alpha   90.00
_cell.angle_beta   90.00
_cell.angle_gamma   90.00
#
_symmetry.space_group_name_H-M   'P 1'
#
loop_
_entity.id
_entity.type
_entity.pdbx_description
1 polymer ?
#
loop_
_entity_poly.entity_id
_entity_poly.type
_entity_poly.pdbx_seq_one_letter_code
_entity_poly.pdbx_strand_id
1 'polypeptide(L)'
;MAIGTLVPATAAFAEDQRRIEYNIEGGDLGEALKAISRLSGKDIIFHSEAVLGKSATKLHGSYSADEAVRTLIQGTGLRAQFRKDVIIIRGRSEPSGDLADRPAVDGEILVTGSRIRGAPPTSPVTVARREEIEKQGASDLGSYIRLLPQNFNGGQNPNVAGGGAQGNNNNVSSSSTLNLRGLGPDATLTLLNGHRLAYDALAQGVDISSIPLAAVDRVEVVADGASALYGSDAVGGVANIILRPEFRGAEISARLATTTDGGGRQAQLSAVTGTTWSDGGFMLAADYTSSRRISAGQRSYTSLRSCPAGWCNSGYPR
;
A
#
# COMPACT_ATOMS: atom_id res chain seq x y z
N MET A 1 -26.29 -48.24 35.31
CA MET A 1 -27.06 -48.00 34.08
C MET A 1 -27.33 -46.51 33.98
N ALA A 2 -26.57 -45.79 33.15
CA ALA A 2 -26.79 -44.38 32.86
C ALA A 2 -27.13 -44.28 31.37
N ILE A 3 -28.35 -43.84 31.07
CA ILE A 3 -28.88 -43.74 29.71
C ILE A 3 -28.39 -42.40 29.15
N GLY A 4 -27.42 -42.46 28.25
CA GLY A 4 -26.95 -41.31 27.49
C GLY A 4 -27.85 -41.08 26.27
N THR A 5 -28.62 -40.00 26.28
CA THR A 5 -29.41 -39.54 25.14
C THR A 5 -28.51 -38.83 24.13
N LEU A 6 -28.36 -39.42 22.95
CA LEU A 6 -27.65 -38.86 21.81
C LEU A 6 -28.62 -37.95 21.03
N VAL A 7 -28.38 -36.64 21.02
CA VAL A 7 -29.10 -35.69 20.15
C VAL A 7 -28.31 -35.58 18.85
N PRO A 8 -28.91 -35.85 17.67
CA PRO A 8 -28.23 -35.62 16.41
C PRO A 8 -28.17 -34.12 16.14
N ALA A 9 -26.96 -33.60 15.92
CA ALA A 9 -26.76 -32.26 15.39
C ALA A 9 -27.19 -32.25 13.92
N THR A 10 -28.31 -31.60 13.61
CA THR A 10 -28.69 -31.27 12.24
C THR A 10 -27.72 -30.21 11.72
N ALA A 11 -26.92 -30.56 10.71
CA ALA A 11 -26.12 -29.59 9.97
C ALA A 11 -27.05 -28.59 9.27
N ALA A 12 -27.07 -27.36 9.77
CA ALA A 12 -27.75 -26.24 9.14
C ALA A 12 -26.94 -25.79 7.91
N PHE A 13 -27.17 -26.44 6.78
CA PHE A 13 -26.94 -25.82 5.46
C PHE A 13 -28.25 -25.15 5.04
N ALA A 14 -28.30 -23.81 5.01
CA ALA A 14 -29.09 -22.99 4.08
C ALA A 14 -29.38 -21.61 4.68
N GLU A 15 -28.60 -20.60 4.31
CA GLU A 15 -28.98 -19.18 4.47
C GLU A 15 -28.06 -18.42 3.51
N ASP A 16 -28.50 -18.05 2.30
CA ASP A 16 -29.51 -17.04 2.06
C ASP A 16 -30.20 -17.31 0.69
N GLN A 17 -31.44 -17.80 0.74
CA GLN A 17 -32.28 -18.06 -0.44
C GLN A 17 -33.35 -16.98 -0.59
N ARG A 18 -33.03 -15.71 -0.39
CA ARG A 18 -33.99 -14.65 -0.73
C ARG A 18 -34.23 -14.64 -2.23
N ARG A 19 -35.35 -15.26 -2.64
CA ARG A 19 -35.77 -15.33 -4.04
C ARG A 19 -36.45 -14.03 -4.42
N ILE A 20 -36.01 -13.45 -5.52
CA ILE A 20 -36.52 -12.18 -6.06
C ILE A 20 -37.05 -12.46 -7.45
N GLU A 21 -38.13 -11.78 -7.81
CA GLU A 21 -38.67 -11.84 -9.15
C GLU A 21 -37.80 -11.03 -10.11
N TYR A 22 -37.25 -11.71 -11.12
CA TYR A 22 -36.46 -11.08 -12.18
C TYR A 22 -37.25 -11.10 -13.48
N ASN A 23 -37.19 -9.97 -14.20
CA ASN A 23 -37.75 -9.81 -15.53
C ASN A 23 -36.66 -9.24 -16.46
N ILE A 24 -35.83 -10.12 -17.02
CA ILE A 24 -34.72 -9.77 -17.91
C ILE A 24 -35.07 -10.25 -19.32
N GLU A 25 -35.36 -9.32 -20.22
CA GLU A 25 -35.78 -9.58 -21.61
C GLU A 25 -34.66 -10.12 -22.53
N GLY A 26 -33.48 -10.40 -21.99
CA GLY A 26 -32.27 -10.70 -22.75
C GLY A 26 -31.63 -9.42 -23.33
N GLY A 27 -30.38 -9.51 -23.76
CA GLY A 27 -29.63 -8.33 -24.23
C GLY A 27 -28.16 -8.39 -23.86
N ASP A 28 -27.56 -7.24 -23.54
CA ASP A 28 -26.17 -7.18 -23.08
C ASP A 28 -26.01 -7.90 -21.72
N LEU A 29 -25.03 -8.80 -21.63
CA LEU A 29 -24.80 -9.59 -20.42
C LEU A 29 -24.35 -8.70 -19.25
N GLY A 30 -23.56 -7.67 -19.51
CA GLY A 30 -23.09 -6.74 -18.48
C GLY A 30 -24.24 -5.99 -17.83
N GLU A 31 -25.18 -5.49 -18.63
CA GLU A 31 -26.37 -4.80 -18.10
C GLU A 31 -27.30 -5.73 -17.31
N ALA A 32 -27.48 -6.98 -17.77
CA ALA A 32 -28.27 -7.96 -17.04
C ALA A 32 -27.66 -8.34 -15.67
N LEU A 33 -26.33 -8.48 -15.59
CA LEU A 33 -25.63 -8.75 -14.33
C LEU A 33 -25.72 -7.56 -13.36
N LYS A 34 -25.58 -6.32 -13.86
CA LYS A 34 -25.78 -5.11 -13.04
C LYS A 34 -27.21 -5.01 -12.51
N ALA A 35 -28.22 -5.39 -13.31
CA ALA A 35 -29.61 -5.40 -12.87
C ALA A 35 -29.84 -6.38 -11.71
N ILE A 36 -29.25 -7.60 -11.78
CA ILE A 36 -29.32 -8.57 -10.68
C ILE A 36 -28.63 -8.02 -9.43
N SER A 37 -27.45 -7.41 -9.56
CA SER A 37 -26.73 -6.84 -8.40
C SER A 37 -27.58 -5.79 -7.68
N ARG A 38 -28.21 -4.87 -8.43
CA ARG A 38 -29.09 -3.83 -7.85
C ARG A 38 -30.31 -4.41 -7.14
N LEU A 39 -30.92 -5.45 -7.69
CA LEU A 39 -32.15 -6.04 -7.14
C LEU A 39 -31.86 -6.98 -5.96
N SER A 40 -30.78 -7.75 -6.03
CA SER A 40 -30.42 -8.72 -4.98
C SER A 40 -29.68 -8.11 -3.79
N GLY A 41 -29.05 -6.95 -3.97
CA GLY A 41 -28.16 -6.37 -2.97
C GLY A 41 -26.82 -7.10 -2.83
N LYS A 42 -26.52 -8.08 -3.69
CA LYS A 42 -25.20 -8.72 -3.78
C LYS A 42 -24.29 -7.97 -4.75
N ASP A 43 -23.02 -7.86 -4.39
CA ASP A 43 -22.02 -7.28 -5.28
C ASP A 43 -21.63 -8.28 -6.36
N ILE A 44 -21.77 -7.91 -7.63
CA ILE A 44 -21.38 -8.74 -8.77
C ILE A 44 -20.21 -8.08 -9.48
N ILE A 45 -19.02 -8.68 -9.36
CA ILE A 45 -17.75 -8.17 -9.90
C ILE A 45 -17.41 -8.93 -11.18
N PHE A 46 -17.14 -8.19 -12.25
CA PHE A 46 -16.68 -8.73 -13.53
C PHE A 46 -15.86 -7.70 -14.31
N HIS A 47 -14.95 -8.18 -15.15
CA HIS A 47 -14.24 -7.31 -16.10
C HIS A 47 -15.14 -7.02 -17.30
N SER A 48 -15.25 -5.74 -17.69
CA SER A 48 -16.07 -5.30 -18.83
C SER A 48 -15.71 -6.03 -20.13
N GLU A 49 -14.43 -6.32 -20.35
CA GLU A 49 -13.93 -7.06 -21.52
C GLU A 49 -14.44 -8.50 -21.58
N ALA A 50 -14.66 -9.14 -20.42
CA ALA A 50 -15.13 -10.52 -20.36
C ALA A 50 -16.60 -10.68 -20.76
N VAL A 51 -17.41 -9.63 -20.53
CA VAL A 51 -18.84 -9.62 -20.87
C VAL A 51 -19.14 -8.89 -22.18
N LEU A 52 -18.17 -8.17 -22.74
CA LEU A 52 -18.34 -7.40 -23.97
C LEU A 52 -18.71 -8.31 -25.15
N GLY A 53 -19.82 -8.00 -25.84
CA GLY A 53 -20.32 -8.79 -26.96
C GLY A 53 -20.94 -10.14 -26.56
N LYS A 54 -21.11 -10.42 -25.26
CA LYS A 54 -21.85 -11.58 -24.75
C LYS A 54 -23.29 -11.17 -24.49
N SER A 55 -24.22 -12.06 -24.84
CA SER A 55 -25.64 -11.81 -24.62
C SER A 55 -26.18 -12.61 -23.42
N ALA A 56 -26.97 -11.94 -22.58
CA ALA A 56 -27.75 -12.57 -21.53
C ALA A 56 -28.94 -13.33 -22.12
N THR A 57 -29.15 -14.55 -21.62
CA THR A 57 -30.39 -15.29 -21.89
C THR A 57 -31.56 -14.63 -21.17
N LYS A 58 -32.77 -14.74 -21.72
CA LYS A 58 -33.98 -14.26 -21.06
C LYS A 58 -34.17 -14.95 -19.71
N LEU A 59 -34.48 -14.19 -18.68
CA LEU A 59 -34.69 -14.68 -17.33
C LEU A 59 -35.98 -14.08 -16.76
N HIS A 60 -37.01 -14.93 -16.63
CA HIS A 60 -38.30 -14.55 -16.06
C HIS A 60 -38.65 -15.52 -14.93
N GLY A 61 -39.03 -14.98 -13.76
CA GLY A 61 -39.47 -15.75 -12.60
C GLY A 61 -38.69 -15.45 -11.33
N SER A 62 -38.95 -16.23 -10.29
CA SER A 62 -38.32 -16.06 -8.98
C SER A 62 -37.03 -16.89 -8.86
N TYR A 63 -35.90 -16.22 -8.71
CA TYR A 63 -34.58 -16.83 -8.57
C TYR A 63 -33.85 -16.27 -7.34
N SER A 64 -32.92 -17.03 -6.78
CA SER A 64 -31.87 -16.43 -5.94
C SER A 64 -30.87 -15.69 -6.82
N ALA A 65 -30.09 -14.76 -6.25
CA ALA A 65 -29.03 -14.05 -6.98
C ALA A 65 -28.05 -15.05 -7.63
N ASP A 66 -27.66 -16.08 -6.89
CA ASP A 66 -26.75 -17.13 -7.34
C ASP A 66 -27.35 -17.94 -8.52
N GLU A 67 -28.64 -18.31 -8.43
CA GLU A 67 -29.36 -19.01 -9.51
C GLU A 67 -29.51 -18.13 -10.76
N ALA A 68 -29.86 -16.85 -10.58
CA ALA A 68 -30.01 -15.90 -11.66
C ALA A 68 -28.69 -15.71 -12.42
N VAL A 69 -27.58 -15.50 -11.70
CA VAL A 69 -26.26 -15.38 -12.33
C VAL A 69 -25.83 -16.66 -13.03
N ARG A 70 -26.04 -17.84 -12.43
CA ARG A 70 -25.73 -19.13 -13.08
C ARG A 70 -26.47 -19.30 -14.40
N THR A 71 -27.72 -18.90 -14.44
CA THR A 71 -28.57 -19.00 -15.64
C THR A 71 -28.10 -18.03 -16.72
N LEU A 72 -27.76 -16.78 -16.34
CA LEU A 72 -27.30 -15.77 -17.30
C LEU A 72 -25.94 -16.07 -17.93
N ILE A 73 -25.02 -16.67 -17.18
CA ILE A 73 -23.67 -16.98 -17.69
C ILE A 73 -23.61 -18.35 -18.42
N GLN A 74 -24.72 -19.07 -18.48
CA GLN A 74 -24.77 -20.36 -19.15
C GLN A 74 -24.50 -20.18 -20.65
N GLY A 75 -23.52 -20.91 -21.19
CA GLY A 75 -23.14 -20.84 -22.60
C GLY A 75 -22.24 -19.66 -23.00
N THR A 76 -21.91 -18.73 -22.09
CA THR A 76 -21.07 -17.56 -22.40
C THR A 76 -19.56 -17.85 -22.31
N GLY A 77 -19.20 -18.97 -21.68
CA GLY A 77 -17.81 -19.37 -21.42
C GLY A 77 -17.20 -18.78 -20.14
N LEU A 78 -18.01 -18.05 -19.37
CA LEU A 78 -17.62 -17.44 -18.11
C LEU A 78 -17.79 -18.40 -16.93
N ARG A 79 -17.02 -18.19 -15.86
CA ARG A 79 -17.13 -18.92 -14.59
C ARG A 79 -17.50 -17.94 -13.48
N ALA A 80 -18.45 -18.30 -12.64
CA ALA A 80 -18.78 -17.54 -11.44
C ALA A 80 -18.26 -18.22 -10.17
N GLN A 81 -17.70 -17.43 -9.27
CA GLN A 81 -17.32 -17.82 -7.92
C GLN A 81 -18.27 -17.13 -6.94
N PHE A 82 -19.01 -17.94 -6.19
CA PHE A 82 -20.01 -17.46 -5.23
C PHE A 82 -19.38 -17.34 -3.83
N ARG A 83 -19.59 -16.19 -3.19
CA ARG A 83 -19.31 -15.92 -1.77
C ARG A 83 -20.60 -15.41 -1.11
N LYS A 84 -20.54 -15.17 0.20
CA LYS A 84 -21.70 -14.76 1.00
C LYS A 84 -22.37 -13.50 0.41
N ASP A 85 -21.59 -12.44 0.23
CA ASP A 85 -22.10 -11.13 -0.20
C ASP A 85 -21.64 -10.71 -1.62
N VAL A 86 -20.66 -11.43 -2.19
CA VAL A 86 -20.06 -11.10 -3.50
C VAL A 86 -20.07 -12.28 -4.48
N ILE A 87 -20.29 -12.00 -5.76
CA ILE A 87 -20.21 -12.95 -6.88
C ILE A 87 -19.18 -12.44 -7.88
N ILE A 88 -18.12 -13.23 -8.13
CA ILE A 88 -17.01 -12.85 -9.02
C ILE A 88 -17.12 -13.65 -10.33
N ILE A 89 -17.14 -12.98 -11.48
CA ILE A 89 -17.26 -13.60 -12.81
C ILE A 89 -15.96 -13.42 -13.59
N ARG A 90 -15.39 -14.53 -14.07
CA ARG A 90 -14.12 -14.58 -14.80
C ARG A 90 -14.23 -15.27 -16.16
N GLY A 91 -13.43 -14.82 -17.12
CA GLY A 91 -13.29 -15.43 -18.44
C GLY A 91 -12.36 -16.65 -18.45
N ARG A 92 -12.48 -17.51 -19.47
CA ARG A 92 -11.60 -18.67 -19.69
C ARG A 92 -10.17 -18.28 -20.09
N SER A 93 -9.94 -17.03 -20.48
CA SER A 93 -8.69 -16.55 -21.07
C SER A 93 -7.79 -15.80 -20.07
N GLU A 94 -7.63 -16.34 -18.87
CA GLU A 94 -6.47 -16.03 -18.03
C GLU A 94 -5.65 -17.32 -17.85
N PRO A 95 -4.44 -17.43 -18.43
CA PRO A 95 -3.44 -18.38 -17.94
C PRO A 95 -2.92 -17.83 -16.59
N SER A 96 -2.64 -18.62 -15.55
CA SER A 96 -2.03 -19.95 -15.54
C SER A 96 -2.41 -20.74 -14.28
N GLY A 97 -2.50 -22.05 -14.43
CA GLY A 97 -2.61 -23.04 -13.35
C GLY A 97 -1.36 -23.19 -12.46
N ASP A 98 -0.46 -22.20 -12.44
CA ASP A 98 0.74 -22.18 -11.59
C ASP A 98 0.57 -21.32 -10.31
N LEU A 99 -0.64 -20.83 -10.06
CA LEU A 99 -0.99 -20.06 -8.85
C LEU A 99 -1.99 -20.79 -7.94
N ALA A 100 -2.37 -22.02 -8.25
CA ALA A 100 -3.32 -22.78 -7.43
C ALA A 100 -2.79 -23.16 -6.05
N ASP A 101 -1.48 -23.01 -5.80
CA ASP A 101 -0.83 -23.35 -4.53
C ASP A 101 -0.18 -22.15 -3.82
N ARG A 102 -0.58 -20.92 -4.19
CA ARG A 102 -0.24 -19.73 -3.40
C ARG A 102 -1.52 -19.20 -2.76
N PRO A 103 -1.58 -19.01 -1.43
CA PRO A 103 -2.72 -18.34 -0.82
C PRO A 103 -2.87 -16.97 -1.50
N ALA A 104 -4.05 -16.73 -2.06
CA ALA A 104 -4.42 -15.46 -2.64
C ALA A 104 -4.17 -14.38 -1.58
N VAL A 105 -3.17 -13.53 -1.80
CA VAL A 105 -3.12 -12.22 -1.14
C VAL A 105 -4.21 -11.41 -1.83
N ASP A 106 -5.42 -11.58 -1.34
CA ASP A 106 -6.60 -10.85 -1.75
C ASP A 106 -6.37 -9.37 -1.47
N GLY A 107 -6.58 -8.53 -2.47
CA GLY A 107 -6.30 -7.10 -2.41
C GLY A 107 -5.84 -6.59 -3.77
N GLU A 108 -6.80 -6.42 -4.67
CA GLU A 108 -6.65 -5.51 -5.81
C GLU A 108 -6.16 -4.17 -5.25
N ILE A 109 -4.88 -3.85 -5.49
CA ILE A 109 -4.32 -2.58 -5.05
C ILE A 109 -4.89 -1.52 -6.00
N LEU A 110 -5.92 -0.81 -5.53
CA LEU A 110 -6.41 0.36 -6.24
C LEU A 110 -5.33 1.45 -6.21
N VAL A 111 -4.60 1.58 -7.31
CA VAL A 111 -3.60 2.63 -7.50
C VAL A 111 -4.34 3.95 -7.76
N THR A 112 -4.20 4.88 -6.82
CA THR A 112 -4.89 6.17 -6.83
C THR A 112 -4.38 7.08 -7.96
N GLY A 113 -3.22 6.78 -8.52
CA GLY A 113 -2.57 7.53 -9.61
C GLY A 113 -3.20 7.39 -11.00
N SER A 114 -4.21 6.54 -11.21
CA SER A 114 -4.96 6.47 -12.47
C SER A 114 -6.15 7.45 -12.45
N ARG A 115 -6.26 8.35 -13.44
CA ARG A 115 -7.45 9.21 -13.60
C ARG A 115 -8.73 8.41 -13.93
N ILE A 116 -8.59 7.12 -14.20
CA ILE A 116 -9.68 6.18 -14.50
C ILE A 116 -9.63 5.08 -13.44
N ARG A 117 -10.58 5.09 -12.50
CA ARG A 117 -10.69 4.04 -11.48
C ARG A 117 -10.76 2.67 -12.17
N GLY A 118 -9.82 1.78 -11.85
CA GLY A 118 -9.78 0.42 -12.40
C GLY A 118 -9.10 0.26 -13.76
N ALA A 119 -8.51 1.32 -14.33
CA ALA A 119 -7.62 1.17 -15.49
C ALA A 119 -6.17 0.90 -15.03
N PRO A 120 -5.44 -0.02 -15.68
CA PRO A 120 -4.03 -0.23 -15.37
C PRO A 120 -3.26 1.08 -15.60
N PRO A 121 -2.37 1.47 -14.68
CA PRO A 121 -1.59 2.68 -14.85
C PRO A 121 -0.73 2.58 -16.12
N THR A 122 -0.68 3.66 -16.90
CA THR A 122 0.10 3.73 -18.15
C THR A 122 1.61 3.66 -17.91
N SER A 123 2.04 4.00 -16.69
CA SER A 123 3.43 3.98 -16.26
C SER A 123 3.59 2.99 -15.10
N PRO A 124 4.74 2.29 -14.98
CA PRO A 124 4.99 1.38 -13.86
C PRO A 124 4.83 2.10 -12.53
N VAL A 125 4.00 1.53 -11.64
CA VAL A 125 3.79 2.04 -10.29
C VAL A 125 4.35 1.06 -9.29
N THR A 126 5.28 1.54 -8.47
CA THR A 126 5.78 0.79 -7.32
C THR A 126 4.86 1.08 -6.15
N VAL A 127 4.20 0.04 -5.63
CA VAL A 127 3.39 0.16 -4.42
C VAL A 127 4.09 -0.61 -3.31
N ALA A 128 4.25 0.03 -2.16
CA ALA A 128 4.65 -0.65 -0.93
C ALA A 128 3.63 -0.41 0.16
N ARG A 129 3.11 -1.50 0.72
CA ARG A 129 2.25 -1.44 1.91
C ARG A 129 3.08 -1.22 3.16
N ARG A 130 2.48 -0.64 4.18
CA ARG A 130 3.13 -0.41 5.48
C ARG A 130 3.84 -1.65 6.03
N GLU A 131 3.21 -2.82 5.96
CA GLU A 131 3.79 -4.07 6.47
C GLU A 131 5.05 -4.49 5.69
N GLU A 132 5.11 -4.18 4.40
CA GLU A 132 6.28 -4.44 3.55
C GLU A 132 7.41 -3.47 3.90
N ILE A 133 7.07 -2.19 4.12
CA ILE A 133 8.01 -1.15 4.56
C ILE A 133 8.65 -1.55 5.91
N GLU A 134 7.83 -1.99 6.88
CA GLU A 134 8.29 -2.44 8.19
C GLU A 134 9.17 -3.69 8.09
N LYS A 135 8.79 -4.67 7.25
CA LYS A 135 9.58 -5.90 6.99
C LYS A 135 10.94 -5.61 6.34
N GLN A 136 11.04 -4.56 5.54
CA GLN A 136 12.32 -4.08 5.00
C GLN A 136 13.21 -3.40 6.06
N GLY A 137 12.71 -3.26 7.28
CA GLY A 137 13.44 -2.68 8.40
C GLY A 137 13.35 -1.16 8.48
N ALA A 138 12.60 -0.50 7.60
CA ALA A 138 12.38 0.94 7.69
C ALA A 138 11.49 1.27 8.91
N SER A 139 11.90 2.28 9.68
CA SER A 139 11.17 2.80 10.86
C SER A 139 10.26 3.98 10.54
N ASP A 140 10.51 4.63 9.41
CA ASP A 140 9.90 5.89 9.00
C ASP A 140 9.94 5.99 7.47
N LEU A 141 9.14 6.90 6.91
CA LEU A 141 9.05 7.09 5.47
C LEU A 141 10.39 7.53 4.86
N GLY A 142 11.17 8.35 5.56
CA GLY A 142 12.50 8.79 5.12
C GLY A 142 13.47 7.62 4.92
N SER A 143 13.49 6.68 5.86
CA SER A 143 14.27 5.45 5.79
C SER A 143 13.79 4.53 4.66
N TYR A 144 12.48 4.44 4.46
CA TYR A 144 11.90 3.67 3.35
C TYR A 144 12.26 4.24 1.96
N ILE A 145 12.07 5.54 1.73
CA ILE A 145 12.35 6.13 0.42
C ILE A 145 13.83 5.99 0.04
N ARG A 146 14.74 5.85 1.00
CA ARG A 146 16.17 5.60 0.75
C ARG A 146 16.47 4.19 0.28
N LEU A 147 15.55 3.24 0.50
CA LEU A 147 15.63 1.88 -0.05
C LEU A 147 15.14 1.81 -1.50
N LEU A 148 14.43 2.84 -1.98
CA LEU A 148 13.91 2.87 -3.34
C LEU A 148 15.03 3.12 -4.35
N PRO A 149 15.27 2.21 -5.33
CA PRO A 149 16.32 2.38 -6.34
C PRO A 149 16.15 3.63 -7.20
N GLN A 150 14.90 4.07 -7.38
CA GLN A 150 14.50 5.24 -8.16
C GLN A 150 14.68 6.58 -7.43
N ASN A 151 14.97 6.56 -6.12
CA ASN A 151 15.19 7.74 -5.30
C ASN A 151 16.71 7.99 -5.16
N PHE A 152 17.25 8.86 -6.00
CA PHE A 152 18.70 9.06 -6.09
C PHE A 152 19.19 10.04 -5.01
N ASN A 153 20.35 9.72 -4.41
CA ASN A 153 20.94 10.44 -3.26
C ASN A 153 20.03 10.54 -2.01
N GLY A 154 18.86 9.88 -2.00
CA GLY A 154 17.93 9.89 -0.87
C GLY A 154 17.25 11.23 -0.61
N GLY A 155 17.39 12.22 -1.51
CA GLY A 155 16.96 13.60 -1.28
C GLY A 155 17.70 14.26 -0.12
N GLN A 156 17.03 15.18 0.59
CA GLN A 156 17.50 15.69 1.87
C GLN A 156 17.37 14.58 2.92
N ASN A 157 18.37 14.36 3.78
CA ASN A 157 18.36 13.27 4.77
C ASN A 157 19.05 13.66 6.10
N PRO A 158 18.48 13.35 7.29
CA PRO A 158 19.16 13.45 8.57
C PRO A 158 20.57 12.82 8.57
N ASN A 159 21.53 13.53 9.15
CA ASN A 159 22.94 13.09 9.34
C ASN A 159 23.86 13.13 8.11
N VAL A 160 23.39 13.56 6.94
CA VAL A 160 24.26 13.80 5.76
C VAL A 160 24.28 15.30 5.47
N ALA A 161 25.37 15.97 5.86
CA ALA A 161 25.54 17.41 5.65
C ALA A 161 25.94 17.80 4.20
N GLY A 162 25.71 16.92 3.23
CA GLY A 162 26.07 17.16 1.83
C GLY A 162 25.82 15.95 0.95
N GLY A 163 24.65 15.92 0.31
CA GLY A 163 24.28 14.89 -0.66
C GLY A 163 24.18 15.46 -2.07
N GLY A 164 25.31 15.62 -2.76
CA GLY A 164 25.37 15.89 -4.22
C GLY A 164 26.10 17.18 -4.61
N ALA A 165 27.03 17.06 -5.56
CA ALA A 165 27.84 18.16 -6.11
C ALA A 165 27.10 19.09 -7.09
N GLN A 166 25.76 19.08 -7.10
CA GLN A 166 24.94 19.98 -7.93
C GLN A 166 23.71 20.44 -7.14
N GLY A 167 23.71 21.72 -6.77
CA GLY A 167 22.52 22.48 -6.38
C GLY A 167 21.92 22.16 -5.00
N ASN A 168 22.13 23.05 -4.02
CA ASN A 168 21.30 23.31 -2.83
C ASN A 168 20.67 22.12 -2.06
N ASN A 169 21.18 20.88 -2.19
CA ASN A 169 20.73 19.73 -1.43
C ASN A 169 21.38 19.67 -0.02
N ASN A 170 21.38 20.81 0.67
CA ASN A 170 21.94 20.97 2.01
C ASN A 170 20.84 20.70 3.04
N ASN A 171 20.96 19.62 3.81
CA ASN A 171 19.96 19.33 4.83
C ASN A 171 20.23 20.12 6.10
N VAL A 172 19.83 21.39 6.10
CA VAL A 172 19.87 22.26 7.27
C VAL A 172 18.67 22.07 8.20
N SER A 173 17.58 21.45 7.72
CA SER A 173 16.34 21.24 8.49
C SER A 173 16.16 19.83 9.08
N SER A 174 17.10 18.91 8.84
CA SER A 174 16.93 17.46 9.11
C SER A 174 15.68 16.85 8.46
N SER A 175 15.19 17.44 7.37
CA SER A 175 14.01 16.96 6.63
C SER A 175 14.34 15.72 5.79
N SER A 176 13.31 14.94 5.45
CA SER A 176 13.39 13.84 4.47
C SER A 176 12.53 14.18 3.26
N THR A 177 13.12 14.26 2.06
CA THR A 177 12.41 14.59 0.82
C THR A 177 12.63 13.53 -0.25
N LEU A 178 11.66 13.37 -1.16
CA LEU A 178 11.84 12.50 -2.33
C LEU A 178 12.61 13.24 -3.42
N ASN A 179 13.53 12.53 -4.08
CA ASN A 179 14.30 13.00 -5.23
C ASN A 179 14.34 11.89 -6.30
N LEU A 180 13.21 11.74 -6.99
CA LEU A 180 13.08 10.73 -8.04
C LEU A 180 13.96 11.10 -9.22
N ARG A 181 14.76 10.13 -9.70
CA ARG A 181 15.74 10.29 -10.79
C ARG A 181 16.86 11.32 -10.53
N GLY A 182 16.96 11.90 -9.33
CA GLY A 182 18.06 12.79 -8.96
C GLY A 182 17.94 14.21 -9.50
N LEU A 183 16.75 14.63 -9.96
CA LEU A 183 16.52 15.95 -10.57
C LEU A 183 16.31 17.08 -9.56
N GLY A 184 16.19 16.76 -8.27
CA GLY A 184 15.89 17.69 -7.20
C GLY A 184 14.53 17.38 -6.53
N PRO A 185 14.34 17.78 -5.26
CA PRO A 185 13.07 17.59 -4.56
C PRO A 185 11.93 18.46 -5.12
N ASP A 186 12.25 19.56 -5.79
CA ASP A 186 11.32 20.45 -6.51
C ASP A 186 10.79 19.83 -7.81
N ALA A 187 11.55 18.94 -8.42
CA ALA A 187 11.15 18.17 -9.60
C ALA A 187 10.38 16.89 -9.26
N THR A 188 10.13 16.61 -7.96
CA THR A 188 9.41 15.43 -7.50
C THR A 188 8.15 15.82 -6.73
N LEU A 189 6.98 15.45 -7.25
CA LEU A 189 5.72 15.77 -6.60
C LEU A 189 5.40 14.77 -5.48
N THR A 190 5.20 15.29 -4.27
CA THR A 190 4.73 14.50 -3.12
C THR A 190 3.26 14.80 -2.83
N LEU A 191 2.45 13.75 -2.75
CA LEU A 191 1.02 13.80 -2.46
C LEU A 191 0.70 13.06 -1.16
N LEU A 192 -0.31 13.52 -0.44
CA LEU A 192 -0.93 12.83 0.69
C LEU A 192 -2.40 12.61 0.37
N ASN A 193 -2.83 11.35 0.28
CA ASN A 193 -4.17 10.98 -0.19
C ASN A 193 -4.54 11.65 -1.53
N GLY A 194 -3.58 11.82 -2.43
CA GLY A 194 -3.77 12.51 -3.71
C GLY A 194 -3.78 14.05 -3.66
N HIS A 195 -3.61 14.66 -2.47
CA HIS A 195 -3.54 16.11 -2.31
C HIS A 195 -2.10 16.60 -2.17
N ARG A 196 -1.80 17.76 -2.75
CA ARG A 196 -0.48 18.40 -2.68
C ARG A 196 -0.22 18.89 -1.25
N LEU A 197 0.97 18.59 -0.73
CA LEU A 197 1.43 19.12 0.55
C LEU A 197 2.23 20.42 0.34
N ALA A 198 2.22 21.27 1.37
CA ALA A 198 3.07 22.47 1.37
C ALA A 198 4.54 22.07 1.52
N TYR A 199 5.41 22.77 0.80
CA TYR A 199 6.86 22.59 0.87
C TYR A 199 7.45 23.23 2.15
N ASP A 200 8.53 22.65 2.66
CA ASP A 200 9.39 23.29 3.65
C ASP A 200 10.03 24.54 3.00
N ALA A 201 9.88 25.70 3.65
CA ALA A 201 10.36 26.99 3.18
C ALA A 201 11.88 27.02 2.92
N LEU A 202 12.65 26.14 3.57
CA LEU A 202 14.11 26.09 3.45
C LEU A 202 14.61 25.10 2.38
N ALA A 203 13.83 24.07 2.05
CA ALA A 203 14.28 22.94 1.22
C ALA A 203 13.51 22.75 -0.10
N GLN A 204 12.51 23.60 -0.39
CA GLN A 204 11.68 23.53 -1.61
C GLN A 204 11.09 22.13 -1.88
N GLY A 205 10.86 21.35 -0.83
CA GLY A 205 10.35 19.98 -0.89
C GLY A 205 9.49 19.64 0.33
N VAL A 206 8.68 18.59 0.22
CA VAL A 206 7.78 18.14 1.29
C VAL A 206 8.55 17.24 2.26
N ASP A 207 8.60 17.62 3.54
CA ASP A 207 9.22 16.79 4.57
C ASP A 207 8.32 15.63 4.98
N ILE A 208 8.59 14.44 4.42
CA ILE A 208 7.81 13.23 4.69
C ILE A 208 8.11 12.62 6.05
N SER A 209 9.17 13.05 6.74
CA SER A 209 9.48 12.56 8.10
C SER A 209 8.44 13.01 9.13
N SER A 210 7.65 14.03 8.79
CA SER A 210 6.53 14.53 9.60
C SER A 210 5.30 13.62 9.60
N ILE A 211 5.22 12.64 8.69
CA ILE A 211 4.09 11.72 8.55
C ILE A 211 4.43 10.39 9.24
N PRO A 212 3.77 10.04 10.36
CA PRO A 212 4.03 8.78 11.06
C PRO A 212 3.71 7.56 10.19
N LEU A 213 4.62 6.60 10.13
CA LEU A 213 4.41 5.35 9.37
C LEU A 213 3.17 4.57 9.85
N ALA A 214 2.82 4.66 11.14
CA ALA A 214 1.63 4.03 11.72
C ALA A 214 0.29 4.53 11.12
N ALA A 215 0.28 5.75 10.58
CA ALA A 215 -0.87 6.36 9.91
C ALA A 215 -0.97 5.98 8.43
N VAL A 216 0.10 5.43 7.85
CA VAL A 216 0.22 5.11 6.42
C VAL A 216 -0.37 3.73 6.14
N ASP A 217 -1.13 3.62 5.07
CA ASP A 217 -1.59 2.36 4.50
C ASP A 217 -0.54 1.84 3.49
N ARG A 218 -0.20 2.70 2.52
CA ARG A 218 0.77 2.39 1.46
C ARG A 218 1.39 3.65 0.88
N VAL A 219 2.52 3.45 0.21
CA VAL A 219 3.18 4.47 -0.62
C VAL A 219 3.14 4.01 -2.07
N GLU A 220 2.61 4.85 -2.95
CA GLU A 220 2.57 4.65 -4.39
C GLU A 220 3.61 5.57 -5.04
N VAL A 221 4.53 5.01 -5.83
CA VAL A 221 5.56 5.80 -6.52
C VAL A 221 5.51 5.55 -8.01
N VAL A 222 5.35 6.63 -8.75
CA VAL A 222 5.39 6.69 -10.21
C VAL A 222 6.65 7.42 -10.60
N ALA A 223 7.70 6.68 -10.96
CA ALA A 223 8.98 7.25 -11.38
C ALA A 223 8.96 7.62 -12.87
N ASP A 224 7.89 8.25 -13.34
CA ASP A 224 7.70 8.69 -14.71
C ASP A 224 7.25 10.15 -14.76
N GLY A 225 7.57 10.85 -15.84
CA GLY A 225 7.24 12.26 -16.02
C GLY A 225 5.73 12.46 -16.08
N ALA A 226 5.13 12.86 -14.97
CA ALA A 226 3.68 13.00 -14.85
C ALA A 226 3.24 14.47 -14.99
N SER A 227 4.07 15.32 -15.60
CA SER A 227 3.82 16.76 -15.69
C SER A 227 2.55 17.12 -16.45
N ALA A 228 2.13 16.29 -17.41
CA ALA A 228 0.85 16.47 -18.11
C ALA A 228 -0.38 16.29 -17.21
N LEU A 229 -0.26 15.46 -16.15
CA LEU A 229 -1.36 15.15 -15.24
C LEU A 229 -1.33 16.00 -13.98
N TYR A 230 -0.12 16.28 -13.48
CA TYR A 230 0.06 16.92 -12.19
C TYR A 230 0.76 18.28 -12.24
N GLY A 231 1.37 18.71 -13.35
CA GLY A 231 2.03 20.01 -13.50
C GLY A 231 3.57 19.96 -13.46
N SER A 232 4.20 21.14 -13.48
CA SER A 232 5.66 21.32 -13.61
C SER A 232 6.50 20.62 -12.54
N ASP A 233 5.93 20.33 -11.37
CA ASP A 233 6.68 19.76 -10.23
C ASP A 233 6.80 18.23 -10.31
N ALA A 234 6.19 17.59 -11.30
CA ALA A 234 6.16 16.13 -11.47
C ALA A 234 7.06 15.63 -12.61
N VAL A 235 8.17 16.33 -12.88
CA VAL A 235 9.11 15.99 -13.97
C VAL A 235 9.90 14.72 -13.67
N GLY A 236 10.39 14.57 -12.43
CA GLY A 236 11.10 13.38 -11.95
C GLY A 236 10.19 12.25 -11.53
N GLY A 237 8.93 12.57 -11.18
CA GLY A 237 7.89 11.61 -10.85
C GLY A 237 6.92 12.10 -9.79
N VAL A 238 6.08 11.18 -9.31
CA VAL A 238 5.08 11.41 -8.26
C VAL A 238 5.21 10.33 -7.20
N ALA A 239 5.19 10.72 -5.93
CA ALA A 239 5.02 9.81 -4.80
C ALA A 239 3.77 10.21 -4.03
N ASN A 240 2.85 9.26 -3.86
CA ASN A 240 1.60 9.46 -3.15
C ASN A 240 1.57 8.58 -1.89
N ILE A 241 1.52 9.25 -0.74
CA ILE A 241 1.41 8.60 0.56
C ILE A 241 -0.08 8.47 0.87
N ILE A 242 -0.56 7.24 0.98
CA ILE A 242 -1.95 6.94 1.30
C ILE A 242 -2.03 6.65 2.79
N LEU A 243 -2.87 7.40 3.50
CA LEU A 243 -3.19 7.15 4.91
C LEU A 243 -4.16 5.97 5.05
N ARG A 244 -4.46 5.54 6.28
CA ARG A 244 -5.48 4.51 6.57
C ARG A 244 -6.86 5.14 6.86
N PRO A 245 -7.63 5.64 5.86
CA PRO A 245 -8.83 6.45 6.10
C PRO A 245 -9.90 5.73 6.94
N GLU A 246 -9.93 4.40 6.92
CA GLU A 246 -10.91 3.58 7.62
C GLU A 246 -10.39 2.99 8.95
N PHE A 247 -9.30 3.54 9.50
CA PHE A 247 -8.75 3.04 10.76
C PHE A 247 -9.74 3.21 11.93
N ARG A 248 -10.01 2.10 12.62
CA ARG A 248 -10.82 2.06 13.84
C ARG A 248 -10.04 1.38 14.96
N GLY A 249 -9.94 2.07 16.09
CA GLY A 249 -9.29 1.56 17.30
C GLY A 249 -8.06 2.37 17.68
N ALA A 250 -7.18 1.75 18.46
CA ALA A 250 -5.92 2.33 18.90
C ALA A 250 -4.80 1.29 18.78
N GLU A 251 -3.65 1.72 18.29
CA GLU A 251 -2.46 0.91 18.10
C GLU A 251 -1.26 1.67 18.66
N ILE A 252 -0.44 0.99 19.47
CA ILE A 252 0.80 1.53 20.02
C ILE A 252 1.91 0.55 19.65
N SER A 253 3.00 1.07 19.11
CA SER A 253 4.18 0.28 18.77
C SER A 253 5.43 0.90 19.40
N ALA A 254 6.35 0.04 19.83
CA ALA A 254 7.64 0.47 20.34
C ALA A 254 8.75 -0.33 19.65
N ARG A 255 9.80 0.36 19.22
CA ARG A 255 10.96 -0.24 18.56
C ARG A 255 12.25 0.20 19.24
N LEU A 256 13.13 -0.76 19.48
CA LEU A 256 14.47 -0.52 20.02
C LEU A 256 15.48 -1.16 19.07
N ALA A 257 16.51 -0.40 18.71
CA ALA A 257 17.63 -0.88 17.91
C ALA A 257 18.95 -0.49 18.56
N THR A 258 19.98 -1.32 18.38
CA THR A 258 21.34 -1.09 18.85
C THR A 258 22.33 -1.68 17.86
N THR A 259 23.59 -1.27 17.95
CA THR A 259 24.67 -1.89 17.18
C THR A 259 25.38 -2.95 18.01
N THR A 260 26.00 -3.94 17.34
CA THR A 260 26.78 -5.02 17.96
C THR A 260 28.01 -4.50 18.69
N ASP A 261 28.66 -3.49 18.13
CA ASP A 261 29.90 -2.91 18.66
C ASP A 261 29.65 -1.76 19.65
N GLY A 262 28.40 -1.60 20.11
CA GLY A 262 28.00 -0.56 21.06
C GLY A 262 27.80 0.81 20.43
N GLY A 263 27.02 1.66 21.11
CA GLY A 263 26.57 2.95 20.56
C GLY A 263 25.46 2.80 19.52
N GLY A 264 25.00 3.93 18.97
CA GLY A 264 23.96 3.92 17.93
C GLY A 264 22.59 3.43 18.41
N ARG A 265 22.29 3.52 19.70
CA ARG A 265 20.98 3.11 20.23
C ARG A 265 19.89 4.00 19.67
N GLN A 266 18.84 3.39 19.14
CA GLN A 266 17.64 4.05 18.65
C GLN A 266 16.43 3.50 19.40
N ALA A 267 15.53 4.41 19.79
CA ALA A 267 14.23 4.11 20.37
C ALA A 267 13.17 4.86 19.59
N GLN A 268 12.07 4.18 19.29
CA GLN A 268 10.91 4.76 18.63
C GLN A 268 9.64 4.31 19.36
N LEU A 269 8.72 5.24 19.56
CA LEU A 269 7.39 5.01 20.07
C LEU A 269 6.40 5.63 19.09
N SER A 270 5.48 4.83 18.56
CA SER A 270 4.40 5.31 17.72
C SER A 270 3.05 4.97 18.33
N ALA A 271 2.10 5.87 18.17
CA ALA A 271 0.73 5.68 18.59
C ALA A 271 -0.21 6.22 17.50
N VAL A 272 -1.23 5.44 17.16
CA VAL A 272 -2.30 5.86 16.26
C VAL A 272 -3.65 5.48 16.87
N THR A 273 -4.60 6.40 16.80
CA THR A 273 -5.98 6.18 17.22
C THR A 273 -6.92 6.79 16.20
N GLY A 274 -8.08 6.18 16.00
CA GLY A 274 -9.06 6.68 15.06
C GLY A 274 -10.39 5.96 15.16
N THR A 275 -11.39 6.59 14.58
CA THR A 275 -12.72 5.99 14.42
C THR A 275 -13.35 6.53 13.14
N THR A 276 -14.28 5.76 12.59
CA THR A 276 -15.07 6.16 11.43
C THR A 276 -16.55 5.89 11.69
N TRP A 277 -17.40 6.77 11.14
CA TRP A 277 -18.86 6.72 11.19
C TRP A 277 -19.42 6.85 9.76
N SER A 278 -20.75 6.88 9.61
CA SER A 278 -21.43 6.88 8.30
C SER A 278 -20.96 7.96 7.33
N ASP A 279 -20.67 9.16 7.86
CA ASP A 279 -20.42 10.36 7.06
C ASP A 279 -19.01 10.92 7.24
N GLY A 280 -18.11 10.19 7.90
CA GLY A 280 -16.75 10.68 8.14
C GLY A 280 -15.92 9.84 9.11
N GLY A 281 -14.79 10.41 9.52
CA GLY A 281 -13.85 9.76 10.42
C GLY A 281 -12.84 10.76 10.98
N PHE A 282 -12.12 10.34 12.01
CA PHE A 282 -10.90 11.03 12.43
C PHE A 282 -9.79 10.02 12.69
N MET A 283 -8.56 10.47 12.49
CA MET A 283 -7.35 9.76 12.85
C MET A 283 -6.38 10.73 13.51
N LEU A 284 -5.74 10.28 14.58
CA LEU A 284 -4.64 10.95 15.25
C LEU A 284 -3.46 10.00 15.29
N ALA A 285 -2.30 10.46 14.84
CA ALA A 285 -1.07 9.70 14.89
C ALA A 285 0.05 10.55 15.50
N ALA A 286 0.86 9.93 16.35
CA ALA A 286 2.01 10.54 16.99
C ALA A 286 3.20 9.56 16.89
N ASP A 287 4.37 10.09 16.59
CA ASP A 287 5.63 9.36 16.59
C ASP A 287 6.66 10.12 17.40
N TYR A 288 7.43 9.39 18.21
CA TYR A 288 8.58 9.91 18.92
C TYR A 288 9.78 9.01 18.65
N THR A 289 10.81 9.59 18.03
CA THR A 289 12.05 8.89 17.71
C THR A 289 13.23 9.56 18.42
N SER A 290 14.09 8.74 19.02
CA SER A 290 15.34 9.17 19.65
C SER A 290 16.49 8.29 19.17
N SER A 291 17.58 8.90 18.71
CA SER A 291 18.79 8.20 18.27
C SER A 291 20.02 8.77 18.95
N ARG A 292 20.93 7.89 19.37
CA ARG A 292 22.25 8.27 19.89
C ARG A 292 23.30 8.14 18.80
N ARG A 293 24.26 9.07 18.80
CA ARG A 293 25.39 9.06 17.87
C ARG A 293 26.29 7.84 18.13
N ILE A 294 26.93 7.35 17.07
CA ILE A 294 28.05 6.41 17.17
C ILE A 294 29.33 7.25 17.28
N SER A 295 30.14 7.01 18.31
CA SER A 295 31.43 7.68 18.49
C SER A 295 32.57 6.86 17.90
N ALA A 296 33.59 7.54 17.36
CA ALA A 296 34.82 6.89 16.90
C ALA A 296 35.52 6.10 18.03
N GLY A 297 35.38 6.50 19.29
CA GLY A 297 35.93 5.72 20.41
C GLY A 297 35.25 4.36 20.63
N GLN A 298 34.07 4.14 20.04
CA GLN A 298 33.27 2.90 20.18
C GLN A 298 33.55 1.89 19.06
N ARG A 299 34.55 2.14 18.20
CA ARG A 299 34.92 1.22 17.12
C ARG A 299 36.38 0.82 17.30
N SER A 300 36.64 -0.48 17.33
CA SER A 300 38.00 -0.99 17.51
C SER A 300 38.92 -0.59 16.35
N TYR A 301 38.39 -0.56 15.11
CA TYR A 301 39.16 -0.23 13.91
C TYR A 301 39.54 1.26 13.78
N THR A 302 38.89 2.17 14.50
CA THR A 302 39.25 3.60 14.53
C THR A 302 40.36 3.91 15.52
N SER A 303 40.74 2.96 16.38
CA SER A 303 41.88 3.11 17.30
C SER A 303 43.22 3.36 16.58
N LEU A 304 43.36 2.85 15.35
CA LEU A 304 44.56 3.02 14.50
C LEU A 304 44.81 4.46 14.04
N ARG A 305 43.86 5.38 14.19
CA ARG A 305 44.02 6.81 13.81
C ARG A 305 44.54 7.70 14.94
N SER A 306 44.71 7.18 16.15
CA SER A 306 45.14 7.95 17.32
C SER A 306 46.65 7.88 17.59
N CYS A 307 47.47 7.80 16.54
CA CYS A 307 48.90 8.07 16.66
C CYS A 307 49.21 9.38 15.91
N PRO A 308 49.38 10.52 16.62
CA PRO A 308 50.00 11.70 16.03
C PRO A 308 51.34 11.27 15.44
N ALA A 309 51.62 11.71 14.22
CA ALA A 309 52.83 11.34 13.49
C ALA A 309 54.08 11.48 14.38
N GLY A 310 54.63 10.35 14.84
CA GLY A 310 55.91 10.31 15.56
C GLY A 310 56.11 9.22 16.62
N TRP A 311 55.06 8.59 17.18
CA TRP A 311 55.24 7.82 18.44
C TRP A 311 54.55 6.44 18.50
N CYS A 312 54.43 5.73 17.38
CA CYS A 312 54.02 4.31 17.42
C CYS A 312 55.23 3.42 17.09
N ASN A 313 56.11 3.24 18.08
CA ASN A 313 57.08 2.14 18.11
C ASN A 313 56.78 1.29 19.35
N SER A 314 56.10 0.16 19.18
CA SER A 314 56.30 -1.07 19.98
C SER A 314 55.23 -2.13 19.64
N GLY A 315 55.66 -3.20 18.98
CA GLY A 315 55.23 -4.56 19.31
C GLY A 315 53.88 -5.03 18.81
N TYR A 316 53.82 -5.51 17.57
CA TYR A 316 52.90 -6.60 17.19
C TYR A 316 53.47 -7.94 17.70
N PRO A 317 52.75 -8.73 18.51
CA PRO A 317 52.82 -10.18 18.39
C PRO A 317 51.79 -10.66 17.35
N ARG A 318 52.15 -11.74 16.67
CA ARG A 318 51.37 -12.42 15.63
C ARG A 318 50.03 -12.94 16.15
#